data_AF-A0A5U3AE79-F1
#
_entry.id   AF-A0A5U3AE79-F1
#
_cell.length_a   1.000
_cell.length_b   1.000
_cell.length_c   1.000
_cell.angle_alpha   90.00
_cell.angle_beta   90.00
_cell.angle_gamma   90.00
#
_symmetry.space_group_name_H-M   'P 1'
#
loop_
_entity.id
_entity.type
_entity.pdbx_description
1 polymer ?
#
loop_
_entity_poly.entity_id
_entity_poly.type
_entity_poly.pdbx_seq_one_letter_code
_entity_poly.pdbx_strand_id
1 'polypeptide(L)'
;MSEGVSKNSRYEIIAILRDELRIQSKLYFYCNDIKHQSTLKKIEGNFFYIKPSTSHPGLPKESIFYFIIHSPLGKIEFTTNNRITDKSNSNNLLCFIIPESLSILQRRTSPRINVGYESQFYCSGRYRSGTIYKYHLNDISEGGCSFISLEPLHSFIRNGNKLENSVLNLGEYGQILVNLKIKHISEENNRKQCDA
;
A
#
# COMPACT_ATOMS: atom_id res chain seq x y z
N MET A 1 17.09 8.31 3.76
CA MET A 1 16.02 7.33 4.06
C MET A 1 15.44 7.75 5.39
N SER A 2 14.13 8.02 5.49
CA SER A 2 13.53 8.29 6.80
C SER A 2 13.52 6.98 7.59
N GLU A 3 14.24 6.95 8.72
CA GLU A 3 14.06 5.90 9.72
C GLU A 3 12.62 5.96 10.23
N GLY A 4 11.98 4.79 10.37
CA GLY A 4 10.61 4.72 10.88
C GLY A 4 10.54 5.22 12.32
N VAL A 5 9.45 5.88 12.68
CA VAL A 5 9.22 6.32 14.06
C VAL A 5 8.71 5.12 14.85
N SER A 6 9.45 4.70 15.87
CA SER A 6 9.02 3.65 16.79
C SER A 6 8.10 4.21 17.88
N LYS A 7 7.00 3.52 18.16
CA LYS A 7 6.03 3.84 19.21
C LYS A 7 5.98 2.70 20.20
N ASN A 8 6.38 2.97 21.44
CA ASN A 8 6.46 1.97 22.51
C ASN A 8 5.48 2.24 23.67
N SER A 9 4.78 3.38 23.64
CA SER A 9 3.78 3.71 24.66
C SER A 9 2.52 2.89 24.43
N ARG A 10 2.17 2.04 25.40
CA ARG A 10 1.00 1.17 25.32
C ARG A 10 -0.30 1.92 24.98
N TYR A 11 -0.54 3.07 25.61
CA TYR A 11 -1.74 3.86 25.36
C TYR A 11 -1.74 4.46 23.95
N GLU A 12 -0.57 4.88 23.46
CA GLU A 12 -0.41 5.39 22.09
C GLU A 12 -0.65 4.30 21.05
N ILE A 13 -0.10 3.09 21.27
CA ILE A 13 -0.32 1.92 20.42
C ILE A 13 -1.80 1.57 20.33
N ILE A 14 -2.50 1.52 21.47
CA ILE A 14 -3.94 1.24 21.51
C ILE A 14 -4.74 2.34 20.79
N ALA A 15 -4.37 3.61 20.97
CA ALA A 15 -5.01 4.73 20.29
C ALA A 15 -4.85 4.63 18.76
N ILE A 16 -3.62 4.38 18.29
CA ILE A 16 -3.32 4.18 16.86
C ILE A 16 -4.17 3.03 16.31
N LEU A 17 -4.15 1.86 16.94
CA LEU A 17 -4.92 0.70 16.46
C LEU A 17 -6.44 0.98 16.47
N ARG A 18 -6.95 1.77 17.43
CA ARG A 18 -8.37 2.18 17.46
C ARG A 18 -8.72 3.12 16.31
N ASP A 19 -7.84 4.02 15.94
CA ASP A 19 -8.02 4.85 14.76
C ASP A 19 -8.00 4.00 13.47
N GLU A 20 -7.06 3.08 13.33
CA GLU A 20 -6.99 2.15 12.19
C GLU A 20 -8.24 1.25 12.11
N LEU A 21 -8.79 0.83 13.25
CA LEU A 21 -10.07 0.12 13.33
C LEU A 21 -11.22 1.01 12.83
N ARG A 22 -11.28 2.27 13.25
CA ARG A 22 -12.33 3.21 12.87
C ARG A 22 -12.37 3.47 11.36
N ILE A 23 -11.20 3.60 10.73
CA ILE A 23 -11.09 3.83 9.28
C ILE A 23 -11.08 2.54 8.44
N GLN A 24 -11.20 1.37 9.10
CA GLN A 24 -11.18 0.03 8.47
C GLN A 24 -9.94 -0.19 7.57
N SER A 25 -8.76 0.21 8.06
CA SER A 25 -7.50 0.05 7.32
C SER A 25 -7.25 -1.40 6.92
N LYS A 26 -6.67 -1.57 5.71
CA LYS A 26 -6.19 -2.87 5.24
C LYS A 26 -5.04 -3.33 6.11
N LEU A 27 -5.19 -4.52 6.68
CA LEU A 27 -4.18 -5.19 7.48
C LEU A 27 -3.71 -6.43 6.74
N TYR A 28 -2.41 -6.68 6.76
CA TYR A 28 -1.80 -7.89 6.27
C TYR A 28 -1.03 -8.57 7.38
N PHE A 29 -1.02 -9.88 7.39
CA PHE A 29 -0.19 -10.66 8.30
C PHE A 29 0.42 -11.86 7.60
N TYR A 30 1.53 -12.35 8.11
CA TYR A 30 2.24 -13.49 7.55
C TYR A 30 2.05 -14.71 8.44
N CYS A 31 1.66 -15.83 7.83
CA CYS A 31 1.55 -17.13 8.48
C CYS A 31 2.20 -18.16 7.55
N ASN A 32 3.22 -18.89 8.03
CA ASN A 32 3.97 -19.85 7.22
C ASN A 32 4.45 -19.27 5.87
N ASP A 33 5.02 -18.06 5.91
CA ASP A 33 5.47 -17.26 4.76
C ASP A 33 4.37 -16.85 3.75
N ILE A 34 3.12 -17.20 4.02
CA ILE A 34 1.97 -16.80 3.22
C ILE A 34 1.42 -15.49 3.77
N LYS A 35 1.25 -14.50 2.88
CA LYS A 35 0.64 -13.21 3.20
C LYS A 35 -0.89 -13.32 3.15
N HIS A 36 -1.54 -13.03 4.26
CA HIS A 36 -2.99 -12.99 4.39
C HIS A 36 -3.49 -11.54 4.54
N GLN A 37 -4.63 -11.21 3.92
CA GLN A 37 -5.28 -9.91 4.06
C GLN A 37 -6.44 -9.99 5.06
N SER A 38 -6.61 -8.96 5.88
CA SER A 38 -7.70 -8.83 6.83
C SER A 38 -7.98 -7.35 7.17
N THR A 39 -8.81 -7.11 8.17
CA THR A 39 -9.12 -5.82 8.78
C THR A 39 -9.29 -6.00 10.29
N LEU A 40 -8.97 -4.97 11.06
CA LEU A 40 -9.27 -4.94 12.50
C LEU A 40 -10.80 -4.96 12.70
N LYS A 41 -11.26 -5.71 13.71
CA LYS A 41 -12.69 -5.83 14.04
C LYS A 41 -13.03 -5.39 15.46
N LYS A 42 -12.13 -5.60 16.41
CA LYS A 42 -12.33 -5.20 17.80
C LYS A 42 -10.98 -4.96 18.45
N ILE A 43 -10.96 -4.02 19.40
CA ILE A 43 -9.83 -3.81 20.32
C ILE A 43 -10.41 -3.76 21.73
N GLU A 44 -9.96 -4.66 22.60
CA GLU A 44 -10.50 -4.83 23.95
C GLU A 44 -9.38 -5.18 24.93
N GLY A 45 -9.24 -4.38 25.98
CA GLY A 45 -8.19 -4.57 26.99
C GLY A 45 -6.80 -4.63 26.36
N ASN A 46 -6.18 -5.81 26.39
CA ASN A 46 -4.86 -6.08 25.82
C ASN A 46 -4.89 -6.88 24.52
N PHE A 47 -6.02 -6.89 23.82
CA PHE A 47 -6.21 -7.72 22.63
C PHE A 47 -6.78 -6.92 21.45
N PHE A 48 -6.40 -7.35 20.25
CA PHE A 48 -7.08 -6.98 19.02
C PHE A 48 -7.56 -8.22 18.27
N TYR A 49 -8.60 -8.02 17.46
CA TYR A 49 -9.29 -9.09 16.77
C TYR A 49 -9.36 -8.81 15.28
N ILE A 50 -9.14 -9.83 14.46
CA ILE A 50 -9.24 -9.76 13.01
C ILE A 50 -10.17 -10.87 12.49
N LYS A 51 -10.77 -10.65 11.32
CA LYS A 51 -11.57 -11.68 10.63
C LYS A 51 -10.72 -12.35 9.54
N PRO A 52 -10.49 -13.67 9.56
CA PRO A 52 -9.72 -14.33 8.52
C PRO A 52 -10.45 -14.24 7.16
N SER A 53 -9.69 -14.08 6.07
CA SER A 53 -10.23 -14.01 4.71
C SER A 53 -10.54 -15.39 4.10
N THR A 54 -9.93 -16.45 4.62
CA THR A 54 -10.10 -17.84 4.18
C THR A 54 -10.51 -18.72 5.36
N SER A 55 -11.12 -19.89 5.06
CA SER A 55 -11.31 -20.97 6.03
C SER A 55 -10.00 -21.21 6.78
N HIS A 56 -10.10 -21.24 8.11
CA HIS A 56 -9.02 -21.29 9.09
C HIS A 56 -7.69 -21.85 8.55
N PRO A 57 -6.71 -21.02 8.19
CA PRO A 57 -5.34 -21.49 8.28
C PRO A 57 -5.18 -21.91 9.75
N GLY A 58 -4.91 -23.18 10.02
CA GLY A 58 -4.62 -23.64 11.37
C GLY A 58 -3.44 -22.84 11.88
N LEU A 59 -3.70 -21.79 12.67
CA LEU A 59 -2.63 -20.92 13.10
C LEU A 59 -1.76 -21.71 14.07
N PRO A 60 -0.43 -21.71 13.88
CA PRO A 60 0.47 -22.35 14.81
C PRO A 60 0.30 -21.66 16.18
N LYS A 61 0.19 -22.46 17.23
CA LYS A 61 0.02 -21.97 18.60
C LYS A 61 1.31 -21.28 19.03
N GLU A 62 1.17 -20.19 19.79
CA GLU A 62 2.30 -19.49 20.44
C GLU A 62 3.37 -19.00 19.46
N SER A 63 2.96 -18.70 18.23
CA SER A 63 3.85 -18.17 17.21
C SER A 63 3.84 -16.64 17.20
N ILE A 64 4.97 -16.07 16.80
CA ILE A 64 5.10 -14.64 16.53
C ILE A 64 4.59 -14.39 15.11
N PHE A 65 3.66 -13.46 14.97
CA PHE A 65 3.09 -13.04 13.70
C PHE A 65 3.56 -11.64 13.36
N TYR A 66 3.96 -11.44 12.12
CA TYR A 66 4.31 -10.12 11.59
C TYR A 66 3.12 -9.51 10.86
N PHE A 67 2.83 -8.26 11.20
CA PHE A 67 1.69 -7.49 10.73
C PHE A 67 2.13 -6.21 10.01
N ILE A 68 1.35 -5.84 9.00
CA ILE A 68 1.45 -4.58 8.26
C ILE A 68 0.07 -3.95 8.18
N ILE A 69 -0.06 -2.69 8.59
CA ILE A 69 -1.25 -1.87 8.32
C ILE A 69 -0.87 -0.75 7.34
N HIS A 70 -1.67 -0.59 6.30
CA HIS A 70 -1.55 0.56 5.39
C HIS A 70 -2.43 1.69 5.90
N SER A 71 -1.80 2.63 6.61
CA SER A 71 -2.44 3.78 7.25
C SER A 71 -2.14 5.08 6.47
N PRO A 72 -2.99 6.11 6.58
CA PRO A 72 -2.63 7.48 6.20
C PRO A 72 -1.35 7.98 6.90
N LEU A 73 -1.05 7.50 8.11
CA LEU A 73 0.19 7.84 8.84
C LEU A 73 1.44 7.27 8.17
N GLY A 74 1.30 6.23 7.35
CA GLY A 74 2.39 5.49 6.73
C GLY A 74 2.16 3.99 6.82
N LYS A 75 3.21 3.22 6.49
CA LYS A 75 3.20 1.77 6.69
C LYS A 75 3.49 1.49 8.17
N ILE A 76 2.49 0.99 8.90
CA ILE A 76 2.66 0.57 10.29
C ILE A 76 3.04 -0.91 10.29
N GLU A 77 4.13 -1.26 10.97
CA GLU A 77 4.66 -2.62 11.06
C GLU A 77 4.83 -3.02 12.53
N PHE A 78 4.46 -4.25 12.87
CA PHE A 78 4.65 -4.79 14.21
C PHE A 78 4.64 -6.30 14.23
N THR A 79 5.14 -6.88 15.32
CA THR A 79 5.04 -8.30 15.62
C THR A 79 4.24 -8.51 16.90
N THR A 80 3.49 -9.60 16.96
CA THR A 80 2.80 -9.99 18.19
C THR A 80 2.48 -11.48 18.20
N ASN A 81 2.13 -12.00 19.36
CA ASN A 81 1.73 -13.39 19.53
C ASN A 81 0.22 -13.54 19.36
N ASN A 82 -0.21 -14.68 18.83
CA ASN A 82 -1.61 -15.05 18.87
C ASN A 82 -2.03 -15.49 20.27
N ARG A 83 -3.30 -15.27 20.61
CA ARG A 83 -3.95 -15.97 21.71
C ARG A 83 -4.96 -16.91 21.09
N ILE A 84 -4.88 -18.19 21.48
CA ILE A 84 -5.82 -19.21 21.03
C ILE A 84 -7.23 -18.76 21.38
N THR A 85 -8.12 -18.76 20.38
CA THR A 85 -9.52 -18.42 20.53
C THR A 85 -10.18 -19.32 21.56
N ASP A 86 -10.82 -18.71 22.55
CA ASP A 86 -11.76 -19.42 23.41
C ASP A 86 -12.82 -20.11 22.54
N LYS A 87 -13.13 -21.37 22.86
CA LYS A 87 -14.14 -22.19 22.17
C LYS A 87 -15.56 -21.60 22.23
N SER A 88 -15.76 -20.45 22.89
CA SER A 88 -17.03 -19.76 23.05
C SER A 88 -17.28 -18.63 22.03
N ASN A 89 -16.34 -18.32 21.14
CA ASN A 89 -16.46 -17.19 20.24
C ASN A 89 -17.33 -17.51 19.01
N SER A 90 -18.63 -17.20 19.08
CA SER A 90 -19.61 -17.39 17.99
C SER A 90 -19.25 -16.71 16.66
N ASN A 91 -18.32 -15.75 16.67
CA ASN A 91 -18.00 -14.88 15.53
C ASN A 91 -16.69 -15.19 14.80
N ASN A 92 -16.01 -16.28 15.17
CA ASN A 92 -14.89 -16.81 14.40
C ASN A 92 -13.71 -15.82 14.17
N LEU A 93 -13.49 -14.92 15.14
CA LEU A 93 -12.44 -13.91 15.09
C LEU A 93 -11.13 -14.47 15.62
N LEU A 94 -10.01 -14.11 14.98
CA LEU A 94 -8.68 -14.41 15.48
C LEU A 94 -8.26 -13.35 16.50
N CYS A 95 -7.74 -13.78 17.64
CA CYS A 95 -7.35 -12.92 18.75
C CYS A 95 -5.82 -12.83 18.85
N PHE A 96 -5.31 -11.61 19.01
CA PHE A 96 -3.90 -11.32 19.14
C PHE A 96 -3.67 -10.35 20.29
N ILE A 97 -2.48 -10.42 20.89
CA ILE A 97 -2.07 -9.51 21.96
C ILE A 97 -1.73 -8.15 21.33
N ILE A 98 -2.05 -7.04 22.00
CA ILE A 98 -1.54 -5.72 21.59
C ILE A 98 0.01 -5.76 21.56
N PRO A 99 0.67 -5.34 20.48
CA PRO A 99 2.12 -5.38 20.38
C PRO A 99 2.77 -4.43 21.38
N GLU A 100 4.00 -4.74 21.81
CA GLU A 100 4.78 -3.87 22.70
C GLU A 100 5.33 -2.63 21.98
N SER A 101 5.50 -2.73 20.65
CA SER A 101 6.00 -1.63 19.82
C SER A 101 5.34 -1.63 18.43
N LEU A 102 5.13 -0.44 17.88
CA LEU A 102 4.78 -0.23 16.47
C LEU A 102 5.91 0.54 15.77
N SER A 103 6.26 0.15 14.55
CA SER A 103 7.14 0.93 13.67
C SER A 103 6.31 1.62 12.59
N ILE A 104 6.35 2.95 12.52
CA ILE A 104 5.62 3.72 11.51
C ILE A 104 6.62 4.25 10.48
N LEU A 105 6.58 3.67 9.29
CA LEU A 105 7.41 4.05 8.15
C LEU A 105 6.63 4.97 7.22
N GLN A 106 6.91 6.28 7.30
CA GLN A 106 6.47 7.25 6.30
C GLN A 106 7.64 7.61 5.37
N ARG A 107 7.59 7.08 4.14
CA ARG A 107 8.66 7.29 3.15
C ARG A 107 8.40 8.49 2.23
N ARG A 108 7.19 9.03 2.21
CA ARG A 108 6.84 10.18 1.35
C ARG A 108 6.77 11.44 2.19
N THR A 109 7.48 12.48 1.74
CA THR A 109 7.43 13.83 2.31
C THR A 109 6.30 14.65 1.68
N SER A 110 6.03 14.44 0.38
CA SER A 110 4.93 15.08 -0.33
C SER A 110 3.75 14.11 -0.56
N PRO A 111 2.51 14.54 -0.27
CA PRO A 111 1.32 13.76 -0.59
C PRO A 111 1.17 13.63 -2.11
N ARG A 112 0.55 12.53 -2.54
CA ARG A 112 0.20 12.29 -3.95
C ARG A 112 -1.27 12.58 -4.16
N ILE A 113 -1.56 13.27 -5.25
CA ILE A 113 -2.90 13.48 -5.76
C ILE A 113 -3.15 12.41 -6.81
N ASN A 114 -4.19 11.60 -6.60
CA ASN A 114 -4.65 10.65 -7.60
C ASN A 114 -5.42 11.41 -8.68
N VAL A 115 -5.15 11.06 -9.93
CA VAL A 115 -5.79 11.66 -11.09
C VAL A 115 -6.86 10.69 -11.59
N GLY A 116 -8.09 11.20 -11.75
CA GLY A 116 -9.16 10.40 -12.34
C GLY A 116 -8.87 10.10 -13.80
N TYR A 117 -9.21 8.89 -14.26
CA TYR A 117 -8.99 8.49 -15.66
C TYR A 117 -9.70 9.45 -16.65
N GLU A 118 -10.87 9.96 -16.26
CA GLU A 118 -11.67 10.97 -16.97
C GLU A 118 -10.90 12.25 -17.31
N SER A 119 -9.88 12.61 -16.52
CA SER A 119 -9.08 13.81 -16.77
C SER A 119 -8.23 13.69 -18.04
N GLN A 120 -8.03 12.47 -18.56
CA GLN A 120 -7.25 12.18 -19.77
C GLN A 120 -5.83 12.77 -19.76
N PHE A 121 -5.27 13.05 -18.58
CA PHE A 121 -3.90 13.54 -18.44
C PHE A 121 -2.92 12.44 -18.83
N TYR A 122 -1.87 12.82 -19.54
CA TYR A 122 -0.90 11.86 -20.06
C TYR A 122 0.51 12.43 -20.10
N CYS A 123 1.49 11.53 -20.12
CA CYS A 123 2.87 11.85 -20.43
C CYS A 123 3.24 11.20 -21.76
N SER A 124 3.85 11.96 -22.64
CA SER A 124 4.29 11.46 -23.94
C SER A 124 5.69 11.93 -24.29
N GLY A 125 6.38 11.16 -25.12
CA GLY A 125 7.70 11.51 -25.59
C GLY A 125 8.24 10.45 -26.54
N ARG A 126 9.57 10.47 -26.72
CA ARG A 126 10.28 9.47 -27.52
C ARG A 126 11.35 8.80 -26.69
N TYR A 127 11.45 7.50 -26.82
CA TYR A 127 12.59 6.73 -26.35
C TYR A 127 13.83 7.04 -27.17
N ARG A 128 15.01 6.63 -26.65
CA ARG A 128 16.27 6.71 -27.40
C ARG A 128 16.24 5.89 -28.70
N SER A 129 15.41 4.84 -28.76
CA SER A 129 15.15 4.08 -29.99
C SER A 129 14.37 4.85 -31.05
N GLY A 130 13.84 6.04 -30.71
CA GLY A 130 12.91 6.80 -31.56
C GLY A 130 11.44 6.41 -31.37
N THR A 131 11.16 5.27 -30.71
CA THR A 131 9.80 4.81 -30.42
C THR A 131 9.04 5.83 -29.57
N ILE A 132 7.85 6.21 -30.01
CA ILE A 132 6.97 7.13 -29.29
C ILE A 132 6.28 6.37 -28.16
N TYR A 133 6.13 7.00 -27.01
CA TYR A 133 5.30 6.50 -25.93
C TYR A 133 4.26 7.53 -25.51
N LYS A 134 3.15 7.02 -24.96
CA LYS A 134 2.11 7.80 -24.31
C LYS A 134 1.55 6.99 -23.15
N TYR A 135 1.62 7.53 -21.95
CA TYR A 135 1.15 6.87 -20.73
C TYR A 135 0.17 7.77 -19.99
N HIS A 136 -0.89 7.15 -19.45
CA HIS A 136 -1.89 7.87 -18.66
C HIS A 136 -1.32 8.23 -17.29
N LEU A 137 -1.55 9.45 -16.83
CA LEU A 137 -1.16 9.89 -15.50
C LEU A 137 -2.13 9.26 -14.48
N ASN A 138 -1.58 8.56 -13.49
CA ASN A 138 -2.37 7.91 -12.43
C ASN A 138 -2.30 8.70 -11.12
N ASP A 139 -1.11 9.15 -10.73
CA ASP A 139 -0.93 10.05 -9.58
C ASP A 139 0.26 10.99 -9.79
N ILE A 140 0.24 12.12 -9.09
CA ILE A 140 1.34 13.10 -9.10
C ILE A 140 1.57 13.69 -7.70
N SER A 141 2.84 13.96 -7.39
CA SER A 141 3.27 14.83 -6.31
C SER A 141 4.41 15.74 -6.78
N GLU A 142 4.84 16.65 -5.92
CA GLU A 142 6.00 17.52 -6.15
C GLU A 142 7.28 16.75 -6.51
N GLY A 143 7.45 15.54 -5.95
CA GLY A 143 8.65 14.73 -6.15
C GLY A 143 8.59 13.74 -7.33
N GLY A 144 7.44 13.62 -7.99
CA GLY A 144 7.27 12.71 -9.13
C GLY A 144 5.85 12.17 -9.27
N CYS A 145 5.65 11.29 -10.24
CA CYS A 145 4.34 10.78 -10.66
C CYS A 145 4.37 9.27 -10.90
N SER A 146 3.20 8.69 -11.07
CA SER A 146 3.02 7.33 -11.61
C SER A 146 2.19 7.38 -12.88
N PHE A 147 2.47 6.44 -13.79
CA PHE A 147 1.76 6.32 -15.05
C PHE A 147 1.26 4.89 -15.25
N ILE A 148 0.16 4.77 -15.99
CA ILE A 148 -0.41 3.52 -16.45
C ILE A 148 -0.22 3.43 -17.97
N SER A 149 0.30 2.29 -18.41
CA SER A 149 0.33 1.91 -19.83
C SER A 149 -0.80 0.94 -20.09
N LEU A 150 -1.64 1.23 -21.09
CA LEU A 150 -2.68 0.32 -21.55
C LEU A 150 -2.11 -0.78 -22.46
N GLU A 151 -0.96 -0.51 -23.06
CA GLU A 151 -0.24 -1.46 -23.90
C GLU A 151 0.93 -2.08 -23.12
N PRO A 152 1.36 -3.31 -23.47
CA PRO A 152 2.56 -3.92 -22.92
C PRO A 152 3.76 -2.99 -23.06
N LEU A 153 4.50 -2.81 -21.97
CA LEU A 153 5.72 -2.01 -21.99
C LEU A 153 6.75 -2.65 -22.92
N HIS A 154 7.50 -1.82 -23.65
CA HIS A 154 8.62 -2.31 -24.44
C HIS A 154 9.70 -2.94 -23.55
N SER A 155 10.35 -3.98 -24.07
CA SER A 155 11.35 -4.80 -23.35
C SER A 155 12.59 -4.03 -22.87
N PHE A 156 12.86 -2.87 -23.47
CA PHE A 156 13.97 -2.01 -23.08
C PHE A 156 13.65 -1.09 -21.89
N ILE A 157 12.38 -1.00 -21.46
CA ILE A 157 11.97 -0.18 -20.32
C ILE A 157 12.29 -0.91 -19.03
N ARG A 158 13.14 -0.30 -18.20
CA ARG A 158 13.66 -0.87 -16.96
C ARG A 158 13.79 0.19 -15.89
N ASN A 159 13.86 -0.28 -14.63
CA ASN A 159 14.22 0.58 -13.51
C ASN A 159 15.54 1.31 -13.79
N GLY A 160 15.56 2.61 -13.52
CA GLY A 160 16.71 3.48 -13.71
C GLY A 160 16.79 4.15 -15.07
N ASN A 161 16.01 3.73 -16.08
CA ASN A 161 15.96 4.44 -17.36
C ASN A 161 15.48 5.87 -17.18
N LYS A 162 15.95 6.75 -18.07
CA LYS A 162 15.56 8.16 -18.12
C LYS A 162 14.64 8.39 -19.32
N LEU A 163 13.54 9.09 -19.08
CA LEU A 163 12.68 9.65 -20.10
C LEU A 163 13.03 11.13 -20.20
N GLU A 164 13.84 11.48 -21.19
CA GLU A 164 14.31 12.85 -21.40
C GLU A 164 13.31 13.60 -22.28
N ASN A 165 13.10 14.89 -21.99
CA ASN A 165 12.21 15.78 -22.73
C ASN A 165 10.78 15.22 -22.87
N SER A 166 10.27 14.64 -21.78
CA SER A 166 8.91 14.12 -21.72
C SER A 166 7.93 15.28 -21.57
N VAL A 167 6.80 15.22 -22.27
CA VAL A 167 5.75 16.23 -22.16
C VAL A 167 4.65 15.67 -21.29
N LEU A 168 4.48 16.25 -20.11
CA LEU A 168 3.34 15.99 -19.23
C LEU A 168 2.21 16.96 -19.62
N ASN A 169 1.14 16.41 -20.21
CA ASN A 169 -0.04 17.17 -20.60
C ASN A 169 -1.11 17.04 -19.50
N LEU A 170 -1.47 18.18 -18.91
CA LEU A 170 -2.45 18.33 -17.84
C LEU A 170 -3.73 19.01 -18.35
N GLY A 171 -4.07 18.83 -19.63
CA GLY A 171 -5.29 19.37 -20.24
C GLY A 171 -5.34 20.89 -20.18
N GLU A 172 -6.39 21.41 -19.52
CA GLU A 172 -6.61 22.85 -19.34
C GLU A 172 -5.51 23.55 -18.53
N TYR A 173 -4.79 22.81 -17.67
CA TYR A 173 -3.68 23.33 -16.88
C TYR A 173 -2.38 23.47 -17.69
N GLY A 174 -2.39 23.08 -18.97
CA GLY A 174 -1.27 23.22 -19.88
C GLY A 174 -0.33 22.02 -19.91
N GLN A 175 0.90 22.28 -20.36
CA GLN A 175 1.91 21.24 -20.58
C GLN A 175 3.21 21.60 -19.88
N ILE A 176 3.88 20.58 -19.34
CA ILE A 176 5.16 20.71 -18.64
C ILE A 176 6.19 19.80 -19.31
N LEU A 177 7.31 20.38 -19.73
CA LEU A 177 8.46 19.61 -20.21
C LEU A 177 9.29 19.13 -19.02
N VAL A 178 9.46 17.82 -18.89
CA VAL A 178 10.08 17.19 -17.73
C VAL A 178 11.03 16.05 -18.10
N ASN A 179 12.08 15.89 -17.30
CA ASN A 179 12.96 14.72 -17.35
C ASN A 179 12.57 13.77 -16.21
N LEU A 180 12.28 12.52 -16.54
CA LEU A 180 11.80 11.53 -15.58
C LEU A 180 12.82 10.40 -15.46
N LYS A 181 12.98 9.85 -14.25
CA LYS A 181 13.74 8.61 -14.03
C LYS A 181 12.80 7.54 -13.51
N ILE A 182 12.74 6.41 -14.20
CA ILE A 182 11.92 5.28 -13.79
C ILE A 182 12.50 4.72 -12.49
N LYS A 183 11.66 4.65 -11.44
CA LYS A 183 12.05 4.13 -10.12
C LYS A 183 11.53 2.73 -9.84
N HIS A 184 10.37 2.40 -10.39
CA HIS A 184 9.69 1.13 -10.17
C HIS A 184 8.72 0.88 -11.33
N ILE A 185 8.57 -0.39 -11.70
CA ILE A 185 7.59 -0.86 -12.67
C ILE A 185 6.89 -2.05 -12.01
N SER A 186 5.57 -2.05 -12.02
CA SER A 186 4.74 -3.15 -11.53
C SER A 186 3.62 -3.41 -12.49
N GLU A 187 3.26 -4.67 -12.64
CA GLU A 187 2.05 -5.08 -13.33
C GLU A 187 0.87 -4.95 -12.37
N GLU A 188 -0.19 -4.30 -12.83
CA GLU A 188 -1.44 -4.22 -12.11
C GLU A 188 -2.42 -5.20 -12.77
N ASN A 189 -2.72 -6.30 -12.08
CA ASN A 189 -3.73 -7.26 -12.52
C ASN A 189 -5.14 -6.70 -12.24
N ASN A 190 -5.52 -5.62 -12.93
CA ASN A 190 -6.86 -5.06 -12.83
C ASN A 190 -7.85 -5.91 -13.65
N ARG A 191 -8.42 -6.94 -13.01
CA ARG A 191 -9.64 -7.62 -13.48
C ARG A 191 -10.93 -6.79 -13.29
N LYS A 192 -10.83 -5.49 -13.01
CA LYS A 192 -11.99 -4.65 -12.67
C LYS A 192 -11.85 -3.22 -13.19
N GLN A 193 -11.81 -3.03 -14.50
CA GLN A 193 -12.15 -1.74 -15.13
C GLN A 193 -12.24 -1.88 -16.66
N CYS A 194 -13.01 -2.87 -17.12
CA CYS A 194 -13.50 -2.94 -18.49
C CYS A 194 -14.92 -3.54 -18.47
N ASP A 195 -15.82 -2.92 -17.73
CA ASP A 195 -17.26 -3.05 -18.03
C ASP A 195 -17.72 -1.65 -18.41
N ALA A 196 -18.27 -1.58 -19.63
CA ALA A 196 -18.60 -0.39 -20.41
C ALA A 196 -19.67 0.52 -19.79
#